data_AF-A0A5E4YRJ2-F1
#
_entry.id   AF-A0A5E4YRJ2-F1
#
_cell.length_a   1.000
_cell.length_b   1.000
_cell.length_c   1.000
_cell.angle_alpha   90.00
_cell.angle_beta   90.00
_cell.angle_gamma   90.00
#
_symmetry.space_group_name_H-M   'P 1'
#
loop_
_entity.id
_entity.type
_entity.pdbx_description
1 polymer ?
#
loop_
_entity_poly.entity_id
_entity_poly.type
_entity_poly.pdbx_seq_one_letter_code
_entity_poly.pdbx_strand_id
1 'polypeptide(L)'
;MNPAPAAAGHRQLLRLAVPIVLANLTQPLLSAVDTAVAGHLPGPAYLGGVALGGLLLNLIFWGFSFLRMGTTGLAAQAFGANDTVRLRDTLARALALAFAIGAVLLVFRHPLVSVGISWLGGSEQVRVLGREYASIRIVAAPLALGNYVVLGYLLACQRVRQGLAVQVFINLVNIVAVLVFVRVFG
;
A
#
# COMPACT_ATOMS: atom_id res chain seq x y z
N MET A 1 -28.51 26.94 -23.36
CA MET A 1 -28.78 26.00 -22.24
C MET A 1 -28.04 24.71 -22.55
N ASN A 2 -26.97 24.39 -21.79
CA ASN A 2 -26.26 23.13 -21.94
C ASN A 2 -27.15 22.00 -21.38
N PRO A 3 -27.33 20.87 -22.09
CA PRO A 3 -28.09 19.75 -21.55
C PRO A 3 -27.37 19.18 -20.31
N ALA A 4 -28.16 18.88 -19.27
CA ALA A 4 -27.67 18.22 -18.06
C ALA A 4 -26.99 16.88 -18.42
N PRO A 5 -25.90 16.49 -17.73
CA PRO A 5 -25.23 15.22 -18.01
C PRO A 5 -26.23 14.07 -17.80
N ALA A 6 -26.40 13.23 -18.83
CA ALA A 6 -27.24 12.05 -18.77
C ALA A 6 -26.83 11.20 -17.55
N ALA A 7 -27.77 10.93 -16.66
CA ALA A 7 -27.55 10.10 -15.49
C ALA A 7 -26.99 8.75 -15.94
N ALA A 8 -25.71 8.49 -15.67
CA ALA A 8 -25.12 7.17 -15.88
C ALA A 8 -25.97 6.17 -15.10
N GLY A 9 -26.68 5.28 -15.82
CA GLY A 9 -27.67 4.41 -15.20
C GLY A 9 -27.06 3.58 -14.08
N HIS A 10 -27.82 3.34 -13.00
CA HIS A 10 -27.41 2.57 -11.82
C HIS A 10 -26.64 1.27 -12.17
N ARG A 11 -26.99 0.62 -13.28
CA ARG A 11 -26.30 -0.58 -13.80
C ARG A 11 -24.86 -0.33 -14.26
N GLN A 12 -24.59 0.82 -14.88
CA GLN A 12 -23.25 1.23 -15.31
C GLN A 12 -22.39 1.68 -14.13
N LEU A 13 -23.01 2.36 -13.15
CA LEU A 13 -22.39 2.71 -11.87
C LEU A 13 -21.98 1.45 -11.10
N LEU A 14 -22.88 0.47 -10.96
CA LEU A 14 -22.60 -0.80 -10.27
C LEU A 14 -21.52 -1.62 -10.98
N ARG A 15 -21.50 -1.65 -12.32
CA ARG A 15 -20.47 -2.35 -13.10
C ARG A 15 -19.06 -1.82 -12.86
N LEU A 16 -18.93 -0.55 -12.50
CA LEU A 16 -17.66 0.09 -12.11
C LEU A 16 -17.40 -0.02 -10.61
N ALA A 17 -18.42 0.22 -9.78
CA ALA A 17 -18.29 0.28 -8.33
C ALA A 17 -17.96 -1.09 -7.70
N VAL A 18 -18.60 -2.17 -8.15
CA VAL A 18 -18.41 -3.52 -7.58
C VAL A 18 -16.94 -3.98 -7.62
N PRO A 19 -16.24 -3.97 -8.78
CA PRO A 19 -14.84 -4.38 -8.83
C PRO A 19 -13.93 -3.43 -8.03
N ILE A 20 -14.26 -2.14 -7.94
CA ILE A 20 -13.51 -1.18 -7.13
C ILE A 20 -13.68 -1.49 -5.63
N VAL A 21 -14.90 -1.74 -5.17
CA VAL A 21 -15.18 -2.09 -3.77
C VAL A 21 -14.50 -3.40 -3.40
N LEU A 22 -14.60 -4.43 -4.24
CA LEU A 22 -13.90 -5.70 -4.01
C LEU A 22 -12.38 -5.52 -3.96
N ALA A 23 -11.81 -4.72 -4.86
CA ALA A 23 -10.38 -4.43 -4.83
C ALA A 23 -9.97 -3.71 -3.53
N ASN A 24 -10.79 -2.78 -3.02
CA ASN A 24 -10.51 -2.12 -1.75
C ASN A 24 -10.72 -3.04 -0.52
N LEU A 25 -11.61 -4.03 -0.61
CA LEU A 25 -11.81 -5.04 0.44
C LEU A 25 -10.66 -6.05 0.54
N THR A 26 -9.84 -6.21 -0.50
CA THR A 26 -8.68 -7.11 -0.42
C THR A 26 -7.68 -6.69 0.65
N GLN A 27 -7.55 -5.40 0.92
CA GLN A 27 -6.60 -4.88 1.90
C GLN A 27 -6.97 -5.24 3.35
N PRO A 28 -8.21 -5.01 3.84
CA PRO A 28 -8.62 -5.49 5.15
C PRO A 28 -8.69 -7.02 5.24
N LEU A 29 -9.06 -7.73 4.16
CA LEU A 29 -9.03 -9.19 4.15
C LEU A 29 -7.60 -9.73 4.30
N LEU A 30 -6.62 -9.13 3.62
CA LEU A 30 -5.20 -9.48 3.78
C LEU A 30 -4.73 -9.21 5.21
N SER A 31 -5.11 -8.05 5.77
CA SER A 31 -4.80 -7.72 7.17
C SER A 31 -5.40 -8.72 8.16
N ALA A 32 -6.59 -9.27 7.87
CA ALA A 32 -7.21 -10.30 8.70
C ALA A 32 -6.44 -11.64 8.61
N VAL A 33 -5.94 -12.00 7.43
CA VAL A 33 -5.09 -13.19 7.24
C VAL A 33 -3.76 -13.03 7.97
N ASP A 34 -3.07 -11.90 7.84
CA ASP A 34 -1.81 -11.60 8.55
C ASP A 34 -2.01 -11.73 10.08
N THR A 35 -3.15 -11.23 10.59
CA THR A 35 -3.53 -11.32 12.01
C THR A 35 -3.79 -12.77 12.43
N ALA A 36 -4.52 -13.55 11.61
CA ALA A 36 -4.82 -14.95 11.92
C ALA A 36 -3.58 -15.86 11.90
N VAL A 37 -2.64 -15.61 10.98
CA VAL A 37 -1.36 -16.34 10.91
C VAL A 37 -0.47 -16.01 12.10
N ALA A 38 -0.33 -14.72 12.43
CA ALA A 38 0.44 -14.31 13.59
C ALA A 38 -0.15 -14.84 14.93
N GLY A 39 -1.45 -15.14 14.97
CA GLY A 39 -2.13 -15.71 16.14
C GLY A 39 -1.83 -17.20 16.37
N HIS A 40 -1.23 -17.90 15.40
CA HIS A 40 -0.78 -19.28 15.55
C HIS A 40 0.67 -19.40 16.08
N LEU A 41 1.40 -18.29 16.23
CA LEU A 41 2.75 -18.29 16.79
C LEU A 41 2.71 -18.55 18.31
N PRO A 42 3.71 -19.24 18.88
CA PRO A 42 3.72 -19.61 20.29
C PRO A 42 3.85 -18.36 21.19
N GLY A 43 2.71 -17.90 21.71
CA GLY A 43 2.61 -16.82 22.68
C GLY A 43 2.01 -15.53 22.10
N PRO A 44 1.08 -14.86 22.81
CA PRO A 44 0.34 -13.69 22.32
C PRO A 44 1.24 -12.47 22.02
N ALA A 45 2.49 -12.47 22.50
CA ALA A 45 3.45 -11.39 22.26
C ALA A 45 3.90 -11.30 20.80
N TYR A 46 4.01 -12.42 20.07
CA TYR A 46 4.39 -12.41 18.63
C TYR A 46 3.29 -11.79 17.77
N LEU A 47 2.04 -12.20 17.99
CA LEU A 47 0.88 -11.58 17.38
C LEU A 47 0.83 -10.09 17.68
N GLY A 48 1.00 -9.72 18.95
CA GLY A 48 1.02 -8.32 19.38
C GLY A 48 2.13 -7.52 18.70
N GLY A 49 3.33 -8.08 18.57
CA GLY A 49 4.47 -7.43 17.91
C GLY A 49 4.23 -7.18 16.42
N VAL A 50 3.76 -8.21 15.68
CA VAL A 50 3.41 -8.08 14.26
C VAL A 50 2.29 -7.05 14.06
N ALA A 51 1.26 -7.07 14.92
CA ALA A 51 0.16 -6.10 14.86
C ALA A 51 0.64 -4.67 15.13
N LEU A 52 1.45 -4.47 16.17
CA LEU A 52 1.98 -3.14 16.54
C LEU A 52 2.91 -2.58 15.46
N GLY A 53 3.86 -3.39 14.98
CA GLY A 53 4.77 -2.99 13.90
C GLY A 53 4.05 -2.78 12.58
N GLY A 54 3.05 -3.61 12.26
CA GLY A 54 2.19 -3.45 11.10
C GLY A 54 1.37 -2.15 11.14
N LEU A 55 0.78 -1.82 12.29
CA LEU A 55 0.06 -0.56 12.50
C LEU A 55 0.96 0.65 12.27
N LEU A 56 2.17 0.65 12.83
CA LEU A 56 3.14 1.73 12.64
C LEU A 56 3.45 1.95 11.15
N LEU A 57 3.77 0.87 10.44
CA LEU A 57 4.10 0.96 9.01
C LEU A 57 2.91 1.38 8.16
N ASN A 58 1.69 0.94 8.53
CA ASN A 58 0.47 1.38 7.88
C ASN A 58 0.33 2.90 8.02
N LEU A 59 0.48 3.46 9.22
CA LEU A 59 0.41 4.91 9.46
C LEU A 59 1.47 5.67 8.65
N ILE A 60 2.72 5.20 8.65
CA ILE A 60 3.81 5.82 7.89
C ILE A 60 3.49 5.82 6.39
N PHE A 61 3.19 4.66 5.80
CA PHE A 61 2.94 4.55 4.37
C PHE A 61 1.66 5.28 3.96
N TRP A 62 0.60 5.20 4.75
CA TRP A 62 -0.65 5.89 4.48
C TRP A 62 -0.48 7.42 4.46
N GLY A 63 0.42 7.98 5.29
CA GLY A 63 0.82 9.38 5.23
C GLY A 63 1.35 9.84 3.87
N PHE A 64 1.88 8.92 3.06
CA PHE A 64 2.35 9.18 1.69
C PHE A 64 1.37 8.74 0.59
N SER A 65 0.11 8.44 0.94
CA SER A 65 -0.93 8.07 -0.03
C SER A 65 -1.26 9.17 -1.05
N PHE A 66 -0.86 10.42 -0.77
CA PHE A 66 -0.93 11.53 -1.73
C PHE A 66 -0.17 11.24 -3.03
N LEU A 67 0.89 10.41 -2.99
CA LEU A 67 1.62 10.00 -4.19
C LEU A 67 0.68 9.31 -5.18
N ARG A 68 -0.25 8.49 -4.69
CA ARG A 68 -1.26 7.83 -5.52
C ARG A 68 -2.23 8.86 -6.09
N MET A 69 -2.93 9.60 -5.22
CA MET A 69 -4.00 10.52 -5.65
C MET A 69 -3.47 11.66 -6.52
N GLY A 70 -2.30 12.23 -6.18
CA GLY A 70 -1.63 13.27 -6.94
C GLY A 70 -1.17 12.80 -8.32
N THR A 71 -0.57 11.60 -8.40
CA THR A 71 -0.21 11.00 -9.69
C THR A 71 -1.44 10.73 -10.53
N THR A 72 -2.52 10.18 -9.96
CA THR A 72 -3.77 9.91 -10.69
C THR A 72 -4.32 11.18 -11.32
N GLY A 73 -4.41 12.29 -10.57
CA GLY A 73 -4.96 13.55 -11.08
C GLY A 73 -4.13 14.15 -12.22
N LEU A 74 -2.82 14.28 -12.03
CA LEU A 74 -1.93 14.87 -13.04
C LEU A 74 -1.81 13.99 -14.29
N ALA A 75 -1.70 12.67 -14.11
CA ALA A 75 -1.64 11.74 -15.23
C ALA A 75 -2.97 11.66 -15.98
N ALA A 76 -4.12 11.76 -15.31
CA ALA A 76 -5.42 11.73 -15.96
C ALA A 76 -5.64 12.97 -16.84
N GLN A 77 -5.18 14.14 -16.39
CA GLN A 77 -5.20 15.37 -17.20
C GLN A 77 -4.34 15.22 -18.47
N ALA A 78 -3.11 14.71 -18.35
CA ALA A 78 -2.23 14.50 -19.49
C ALA A 78 -2.79 13.43 -20.45
N PHE A 79 -3.31 12.34 -19.90
CA PHE A 79 -3.93 11.26 -20.68
C PHE A 79 -5.17 11.76 -21.44
N GLY A 80 -6.06 12.52 -20.78
CA GLY A 80 -7.23 13.12 -21.41
C GLY A 80 -6.89 14.15 -22.50
N ALA A 81 -5.74 14.80 -22.39
CA ALA A 81 -5.22 15.72 -23.41
C ALA A 81 -4.44 15.03 -24.55
N ASN A 82 -4.32 13.69 -24.53
CA ASN A 82 -3.44 12.92 -25.43
C ASN A 82 -1.96 13.37 -25.41
N ASP A 83 -1.51 13.99 -24.32
CA ASP A 83 -0.14 14.46 -24.15
C ASP A 83 0.73 13.35 -23.54
N THR A 84 1.28 12.51 -24.40
CA THR A 84 2.11 11.36 -24.00
C THR A 84 3.42 11.77 -23.34
N VAL A 85 3.96 12.95 -23.69
CA VAL A 85 5.20 13.46 -23.09
C VAL A 85 4.95 13.87 -21.66
N ARG A 86 3.93 14.70 -21.42
CA ARG A 86 3.55 15.12 -20.06
C ARG A 86 3.11 13.94 -19.20
N LEU A 87 2.47 12.94 -19.79
CA LEU A 87 2.10 11.71 -19.09
C LEU A 87 3.34 10.95 -18.59
N ARG A 88 4.35 10.75 -19.46
CA ARG A 88 5.62 10.11 -19.10
C ARG A 88 6.38 10.91 -18.04
N ASP A 89 6.46 12.22 -18.21
CA ASP A 89 7.19 13.09 -17.29
C ASP A 89 6.53 13.13 -15.91
N THR A 90 5.20 13.09 -15.86
CA THR A 90 4.43 12.96 -14.61
C THR A 90 4.80 11.67 -13.87
N LEU A 91 4.81 10.54 -14.59
CA LEU A 91 5.18 9.25 -14.02
C LEU A 91 6.63 9.24 -13.52
N ALA A 92 7.57 9.73 -14.32
CA ALA A 92 8.98 9.77 -13.96
C ALA A 92 9.25 10.61 -12.71
N ARG A 93 8.65 11.81 -12.62
CA ARG A 93 8.77 12.70 -11.45
C ARG A 93 8.15 12.10 -10.21
N ALA A 94 6.97 11.50 -10.35
CA ALA A 94 6.29 10.85 -9.23
C ALA A 94 7.08 9.64 -8.70
N LEU A 95 7.64 8.81 -9.59
CA LEU A 95 8.51 7.70 -9.19
C LEU A 95 9.79 8.21 -8.53
N ALA A 96 10.47 9.21 -9.09
CA ALA A 96 11.65 9.80 -8.48
C ALA A 96 11.37 10.34 -7.07
N LEU A 97 10.23 11.01 -6.88
CA LEU A 97 9.79 11.49 -5.57
C LEU A 97 9.50 10.32 -4.62
N ALA A 98 8.79 9.28 -5.06
CA ALA A 98 8.50 8.10 -4.26
C ALA A 98 9.78 7.38 -3.80
N PHE A 99 10.76 7.20 -4.69
CA PHE A 99 12.05 6.62 -4.34
C PHE A 99 12.88 7.52 -3.42
N ALA A 100 12.85 8.84 -3.62
CA ALA A 100 13.52 9.79 -2.73
C ALA A 100 12.92 9.75 -1.32
N ILE A 101 11.60 9.80 -1.19
CA ILE A 101 10.90 9.66 0.10
C ILE A 101 11.21 8.29 0.72
N GLY A 102 11.16 7.22 -0.07
CA GLY A 102 11.52 5.88 0.37
C GLY A 102 12.94 5.83 0.94
N ALA A 103 13.92 6.42 0.25
CA ALA A 103 15.29 6.50 0.72
C ALA A 103 15.41 7.30 2.03
N VAL A 104 14.69 8.41 2.17
CA VAL A 104 14.61 9.18 3.42
C VAL A 104 14.06 8.30 4.55
N LEU A 105 12.96 7.56 4.31
CA LEU A 105 12.41 6.63 5.31
C LEU A 105 13.41 5.53 5.70
N LEU A 106 14.23 5.05 4.76
CA LEU A 106 15.30 4.08 5.05
C LEU A 106 16.41 4.67 5.92
N VAL A 107 16.86 5.90 5.60
CA VAL A 107 17.88 6.61 6.38
C VAL A 107 17.40 6.84 7.81
N PHE A 108 16.14 7.27 7.97
CA PHE A 108 15.55 7.53 9.28
C PHE A 108 14.84 6.32 9.90
N ARG A 109 15.05 5.09 9.39
CA ARG A 109 14.29 3.92 9.81
C ARG A 109 14.37 3.65 11.31
N HIS A 110 15.56 3.79 11.91
CA HIS A 110 15.77 3.50 13.33
C HIS A 110 14.98 4.46 14.23
N PRO A 111 15.14 5.79 14.11
CA PRO A 111 14.35 6.73 14.93
C PRO A 111 12.84 6.64 14.64
N LEU A 112 12.42 6.44 13.38
CA LEU A 112 11.01 6.28 13.03
C LEU A 112 10.38 5.07 13.74
N VAL A 113 11.06 3.93 13.71
CA VAL A 113 10.58 2.70 14.34
C VAL A 113 10.63 2.80 15.86
N SER A 114 11.73 3.30 16.44
CA SER A 114 11.89 3.37 17.89
C SER A 114 10.91 4.34 18.54
N VAL A 115 10.76 5.54 17.97
CA VAL A 115 9.84 6.57 18.47
C VAL A 115 8.40 6.13 18.21
N GLY A 116 8.09 5.67 17.00
CA GLY A 116 6.75 5.22 16.64
C GLY A 116 6.21 4.11 17.55
N ILE A 117 7.01 3.06 17.79
CA ILE A 117 6.63 1.98 18.71
C ILE A 117 6.52 2.48 20.15
N SER A 118 7.34 3.45 20.58
CA SER A 118 7.22 4.01 21.93
C SER A 118 5.91 4.77 22.16
N TRP A 119 5.37 5.43 21.12
CA TRP A 119 4.11 6.17 21.19
C TRP A 119 2.88 5.25 21.13
N LEU A 120 2.96 4.14 20.40
CA LEU A 120 1.86 3.19 20.26
C LEU A 120 1.65 2.29 21.50
N GLY A 121 2.62 2.23 22.42
CA GLY A 121 2.51 1.48 23.68
C GLY A 121 2.71 -0.03 23.55
N GLY A 122 2.08 -0.80 24.44
CA GLY A 122 2.21 -2.27 24.53
C GLY A 122 3.20 -2.74 25.60
N SER A 123 3.17 -4.05 25.92
CA SER A 123 4.13 -4.67 26.84
C SER A 123 5.54 -4.62 26.26
N GLU A 124 6.57 -4.72 27.11
CA GLU A 124 7.96 -4.61 26.62
C GLU A 124 8.29 -5.70 25.58
N GLN A 125 7.80 -6.93 25.78
CA GLN A 125 7.95 -8.02 24.81
C GLN A 125 7.31 -7.69 23.45
N VAL A 126 6.10 -7.13 23.45
CA VAL A 126 5.40 -6.72 22.22
C VAL A 126 6.14 -5.57 21.53
N ARG A 127 6.69 -4.62 22.28
CA ARG A 127 7.47 -3.50 21.73
C ARG A 127 8.80 -3.96 21.12
N VAL A 128 9.48 -4.93 21.72
CA VAL A 128 10.70 -5.53 21.16
C VAL A 128 10.38 -6.19 19.81
N LEU A 129 9.40 -7.10 19.79
CA LEU A 129 9.00 -7.82 18.57
C LEU A 129 8.44 -6.87 17.49
N GLY A 130 7.70 -5.84 17.89
CA GLY A 130 7.18 -4.83 16.96
C GLY A 130 8.27 -3.96 16.34
N ARG A 131 9.32 -3.61 17.11
CA ARG A 131 10.50 -2.90 16.57
C ARG A 131 11.25 -3.75 15.57
N GLU A 132 11.48 -5.02 15.90
CA GLU A 132 12.15 -5.96 15.00
C GLU A 132 11.38 -6.10 13.68
N TYR A 133 10.10 -6.44 13.77
CA TYR A 133 9.22 -6.57 12.61
C TYR A 133 9.20 -5.30 11.74
N ALA A 134 8.99 -4.13 12.37
CA ALA A 134 8.92 -2.87 11.63
C ALA A 134 10.26 -2.48 10.99
N SER A 135 11.38 -2.74 11.66
CA SER A 135 12.73 -2.44 11.15
C SER A 135 13.09 -3.24 9.90
N ILE A 136 12.60 -4.47 9.80
CA ILE A 136 12.78 -5.32 8.61
C ILE A 136 11.84 -4.85 7.50
N ARG A 137 10.55 -4.67 7.81
CA ARG A 137 9.53 -4.42 6.78
C ARG A 137 9.59 -2.99 6.21
N ILE A 138 10.12 -2.01 6.95
CA ILE A 138 10.34 -0.64 6.42
C ILE A 138 11.35 -0.60 5.27
N VAL A 139 12.20 -1.63 5.11
CA VAL A 139 13.11 -1.75 3.97
C VAL A 139 12.34 -1.75 2.63
N ALA A 140 11.09 -2.23 2.64
CA ALA A 140 10.21 -2.21 1.47
C ALA A 140 9.66 -0.82 1.10
N ALA A 141 9.93 0.23 1.91
CA ALA A 141 9.34 1.56 1.72
C ALA A 141 9.51 2.13 0.30
N PRO A 142 10.69 2.12 -0.34
CA PRO A 142 10.84 2.69 -1.68
C PRO A 142 9.96 1.99 -2.73
N LEU A 143 9.86 0.66 -2.65
CA LEU A 143 9.00 -0.12 -3.57
C LEU A 143 7.51 0.03 -3.25
N ALA A 144 7.15 0.11 -1.96
CA ALA A 144 5.78 0.33 -1.54
C ALA A 144 5.24 1.69 -2.03
N LEU A 145 6.04 2.75 -1.90
CA LEU A 145 5.69 4.08 -2.41
C LEU A 145 5.70 4.13 -3.94
N GLY A 146 6.65 3.46 -4.58
CA GLY A 146 6.65 3.28 -6.05
C GLY A 146 5.36 2.61 -6.54
N ASN A 147 4.87 1.59 -5.82
CA ASN A 147 3.61 0.93 -6.13
C ASN A 147 2.41 1.89 -6.05
N TYR A 148 2.39 2.86 -5.11
CA TYR A 148 1.35 3.89 -5.07
C TYR A 148 1.32 4.74 -6.34
N VAL A 149 2.49 5.13 -6.84
CA VAL A 149 2.62 5.89 -8.09
C VAL A 149 2.15 5.06 -9.28
N VAL A 150 2.60 3.80 -9.39
CA VAL A 150 2.22 2.89 -10.48
C VAL A 150 0.71 2.67 -10.49
N LEU A 151 0.09 2.40 -9.34
CA LEU A 151 -1.36 2.25 -9.25
C LEU A 151 -2.09 3.55 -9.63
N GLY A 152 -1.61 4.70 -9.18
CA GLY A 152 -2.21 5.99 -9.55
C GLY A 152 -2.15 6.25 -11.06
N TYR A 153 -1.01 5.96 -11.68
CA TYR A 153 -0.82 6.05 -13.13
C TYR A 153 -1.74 5.11 -13.92
N LEU A 154 -1.84 3.84 -13.49
CA LEU A 154 -2.71 2.86 -14.16
C LEU A 154 -4.19 3.23 -14.06
N LEU A 155 -4.62 3.76 -12.91
CA LEU A 155 -5.97 4.29 -12.73
C LEU A 155 -6.22 5.51 -13.64
N ALA A 156 -5.28 6.45 -13.72
CA ALA A 156 -5.37 7.61 -14.61
C ALA A 156 -5.53 7.24 -16.08
N CYS A 157 -4.81 6.20 -16.52
CA CYS A 157 -4.88 5.70 -17.90
C CYS A 157 -6.07 4.76 -18.15
N GLN A 158 -7.00 4.63 -17.19
CA GLN A 158 -8.14 3.69 -17.24
C GLN A 158 -7.74 2.20 -17.37
N ARG A 159 -6.50 1.85 -17.01
CA ARG A 159 -5.93 0.49 -17.07
C ARG A 159 -6.17 -0.26 -15.75
N VAL A 160 -7.40 -0.21 -15.24
CA VAL A 160 -7.77 -0.76 -13.92
C VAL A 160 -7.43 -2.26 -13.80
N ARG A 161 -7.61 -3.03 -14.89
CA ARG A 161 -7.29 -4.48 -14.90
C ARG A 161 -5.80 -4.75 -14.66
N GLN A 162 -4.93 -3.89 -15.18
CA GLN A 162 -3.48 -4.00 -14.95
C GLN A 162 -3.14 -3.63 -13.50
N GLY A 163 -3.78 -2.59 -12.95
CA GLY A 163 -3.63 -2.25 -11.53
C GLY A 163 -4.05 -3.38 -10.60
N LEU A 164 -5.18 -4.03 -10.91
CA LEU A 164 -5.64 -5.21 -10.18
C LEU A 164 -4.63 -6.37 -10.29
N ALA A 165 -4.12 -6.66 -11.49
CA ALA A 165 -3.14 -7.72 -11.69
C ALA A 165 -1.85 -7.49 -10.87
N VAL A 166 -1.35 -6.25 -10.82
CA VAL A 166 -0.21 -5.88 -9.98
C VAL A 166 -0.51 -6.13 -8.50
N GLN A 167 -1.68 -5.72 -8.02
CA GLN A 167 -2.04 -5.89 -6.61
C GLN A 167 -2.21 -7.37 -6.23
N VAL A 168 -2.87 -8.15 -7.10
CA VAL A 168 -3.02 -9.60 -6.93
C VAL A 168 -1.65 -10.27 -6.90
N PHE A 169 -0.76 -9.92 -7.82
CA PHE A 169 0.60 -10.46 -7.85
C PHE A 169 1.36 -10.16 -6.56
N ILE A 170 1.37 -8.91 -6.09
CA ILE A 170 2.05 -8.52 -4.85
C ILE A 170 1.50 -9.31 -3.66
N ASN A 171 0.17 -9.44 -3.55
CA ASN A 171 -0.47 -10.17 -2.46
C ASN A 171 -0.19 -11.68 -2.52
N LEU A 172 -0.19 -12.28 -3.71
CA LEU A 172 0.16 -13.69 -3.89
C LEU A 172 1.61 -13.96 -3.49
N VAL A 173 2.55 -13.13 -3.94
CA VAL A 173 3.96 -13.24 -3.54
C VAL A 173 4.10 -13.10 -2.03
N ASN A 174 3.37 -12.16 -1.41
CA ASN A 174 3.38 -11.98 0.03
C ASN A 174 2.85 -13.22 0.78
N ILE A 175 1.70 -13.77 0.37
CA ILE A 175 1.10 -14.98 0.97
C ILE A 175 2.04 -16.18 0.83
N VAL A 176 2.59 -16.41 -0.36
CA VAL A 176 3.53 -17.51 -0.60
C VAL A 176 4.78 -17.35 0.26
N ALA A 177 5.34 -16.15 0.35
CA ALA A 177 6.49 -15.88 1.19
C ALA A 177 6.18 -16.17 2.66
N VAL A 178 5.06 -15.66 3.21
CA VAL A 178 4.65 -15.91 4.59
C VAL A 178 4.50 -17.41 4.86
N LEU A 179 3.81 -18.15 3.98
CA LEU A 179 3.59 -19.59 4.15
C LEU A 179 4.90 -20.39 4.09
N VAL A 180 5.80 -20.04 3.18
CA VAL A 180 7.10 -20.70 3.06
C VAL A 180 7.98 -20.39 4.26
N PHE A 181 8.11 -19.12 4.63
CA PHE A 181 8.98 -18.72 5.73
C PHE A 181 8.53 -19.31 7.06
N VAL A 182 7.23 -19.24 7.37
CA VAL A 182 6.69 -19.77 8.64
C VAL A 182 6.77 -21.30 8.69
N ARG A 183 6.44 -22.01 7.59
CA ARG A 183 6.44 -23.49 7.61
C ARG A 183 7.83 -24.10 7.54
N VAL A 184 8.78 -23.46 6.87
CA VAL A 184 10.12 -24.01 6.64
C VAL A 184 11.12 -23.55 7.72
N PHE A 185 10.99 -22.31 8.20
CA PHE A 185 11.98 -21.70 9.09
C PHE A 185 11.45 -21.44 10.52
N GLY A 186 10.14 -21.56 10.75
CA GLY A 186 9.51 -21.36 12.07
C GLY A 186 9.15 -19.90 12.32
#